data_AF-A0A8T3R7M3-F1
#
_entry.id   AF-A0A8T3R7M3-F1
#
_cell.length_a   1.000
_cell.length_b   1.000
_cell.length_c   1.000
_cell.angle_alpha   90.00
_cell.angle_beta   90.00
_cell.angle_gamma   90.00
#
_symmetry.space_group_name_H-M   'P 1'
#
loop_
_entity.id
_entity.type
_entity.pdbx_description
1 polymer ?
#
loop_
_entity_poly.entity_id
_entity_poly.type
_entity_poly.pdbx_seq_one_letter_code
_entity_poly.pdbx_strand_id
1 'polypeptide(L)'
;MTMEERWRGPWRGRWIWDHAPEEAFWWKSTGTEAHSVLLRHTFTVAEVPQDLPVRVTCDSRYELYLNGGFVGRGPIRSEPEHLGWDEHDLAPH
;
A
#
# COMPACT_ATOMS: atom_id res chain seq x y z
N MET A 1 13.04 4.54 18.57
CA MET A 1 12.48 5.49 17.59
C MET A 1 10.98 5.47 17.78
N THR A 2 10.35 6.60 18.05
CA THR A 2 8.88 6.67 18.15
C THR A 2 8.26 6.53 16.76
N MET A 3 7.00 6.08 16.66
CA MET A 3 6.31 5.94 15.36
C MET A 3 6.32 7.25 14.54
N GLU A 4 6.21 8.39 15.22
CA GLU A 4 6.26 9.72 14.59
C GLU A 4 7.62 10.06 13.98
N GLU A 5 8.73 9.49 14.48
CA GLU A 5 10.07 9.71 13.92
C GLU A 5 10.30 8.89 12.64
N ARG A 6 9.67 7.71 12.53
CA ARG A 6 9.88 6.74 11.44
C ARG A 6 9.47 7.29 10.07
N TRP A 7 8.49 8.20 10.03
CA TRP A 7 7.80 8.62 8.82
C TRP A 7 7.77 10.12 8.54
N ARG A 8 8.70 10.88 9.13
CA ARG A 8 8.81 12.35 8.98
C ARG A 8 9.07 12.86 7.56
N GLY A 9 9.26 11.96 6.59
CA GLY A 9 9.52 12.29 5.19
C GLY A 9 8.31 12.04 4.28
N PRO A 10 8.28 12.72 3.10
CA PRO A 10 7.25 12.48 2.10
C PRO A 10 7.30 11.04 1.59
N TRP A 11 6.21 10.61 0.96
CA TRP A 11 6.16 9.33 0.27
C TRP A 11 7.25 9.26 -0.81
N ARG A 12 8.00 8.15 -0.80
CA ARG A 12 8.88 7.77 -1.92
C ARG A 12 8.19 6.83 -2.91
N GLY A 13 7.11 6.19 -2.48
CA GLY A 13 6.21 5.42 -3.34
C GLY A 13 5.38 6.33 -4.25
N ARG A 14 4.81 5.75 -5.30
CA ARG A 14 3.88 6.40 -6.22
C ARG A 14 2.64 5.53 -6.34
N TRP A 15 1.51 6.15 -6.68
CA TRP A 15 0.33 5.39 -7.09
C TRP A 15 0.67 4.52 -8.30
N ILE A 16 0.28 3.25 -8.22
CA ILE A 16 0.44 2.26 -9.27
C ILE A 16 -0.88 1.55 -9.48
N TRP A 17 -1.11 1.12 -10.71
CA TRP A 17 -2.29 0.37 -11.11
C TRP A 17 -1.96 -0.51 -12.31
N ASP A 18 -2.88 -1.38 -12.74
CA ASP A 18 -2.68 -2.28 -13.88
C ASP A 18 -2.77 -1.56 -15.24
N HIS A 19 -3.36 -0.36 -15.26
CA HIS A 19 -3.38 0.56 -16.40
C HIS A 19 -3.42 2.01 -15.93
N ALA A 20 -3.12 2.95 -16.84
CA ALA A 20 -3.29 4.38 -16.54
C ALA A 20 -4.77 4.68 -16.26
N PRO A 21 -5.11 5.44 -15.20
CA PRO A 21 -6.49 5.77 -14.92
C PRO A 21 -7.08 6.60 -16.07
N GLU A 22 -8.33 6.34 -16.42
CA GLU A 22 -9.08 7.28 -17.24
C GLU A 22 -9.29 8.58 -16.46
N GLU A 23 -9.18 9.73 -17.13
CA GLU A 23 -9.52 11.00 -16.50
C GLU A 23 -11.01 11.00 -16.14
N ALA A 24 -11.30 10.95 -14.85
CA ALA A 24 -12.65 11.00 -14.31
C ALA A 24 -12.75 12.11 -13.26
N PHE A 25 -13.94 12.71 -13.14
CA PHE A 25 -14.25 13.54 -11.98
C PHE A 25 -14.09 12.68 -10.73
N TRP A 26 -13.51 13.21 -9.66
CA TRP A 26 -13.04 12.46 -8.47
C TRP A 26 -14.07 11.54 -7.77
N TRP A 27 -15.36 11.66 -8.10
CA TRP A 27 -16.47 10.80 -7.63
C TRP A 27 -16.93 9.72 -8.62
N LYS A 28 -16.39 9.67 -9.84
CA LYS A 28 -16.72 8.68 -10.86
C LYS A 28 -15.65 7.61 -10.89
N SER A 29 -16.10 6.35 -10.91
CA SER A 29 -15.23 5.18 -11.10
C SER A 29 -14.34 5.38 -12.33
N THR A 30 -13.04 5.22 -12.18
CA THR A 30 -12.03 5.26 -13.26
C THR A 30 -11.99 3.97 -14.08
N GLY A 31 -13.00 3.10 -13.98
CA GLY A 31 -13.05 1.83 -14.70
C GLY A 31 -14.20 0.91 -14.31
N THR A 32 -14.00 -0.38 -14.58
CA THR A 32 -14.96 -1.47 -14.37
C THR A 32 -15.37 -1.61 -12.90
N GLU A 33 -16.68 -1.75 -12.64
CA GLU A 33 -17.18 -2.07 -11.30
C GLU A 33 -16.57 -3.38 -10.77
N ALA A 34 -16.20 -3.40 -9.49
CA ALA A 34 -15.62 -4.56 -8.80
C ALA A 34 -14.33 -5.12 -9.43
N HIS A 35 -13.44 -4.24 -9.89
CA HIS A 35 -12.13 -4.63 -10.40
C HIS A 35 -11.14 -4.95 -9.27
N SER A 36 -10.54 -6.13 -9.28
CA SER A 36 -9.45 -6.53 -8.36
C SER A 36 -8.22 -6.94 -9.15
N VAL A 37 -7.05 -6.46 -8.73
CA VAL A 37 -5.78 -6.71 -9.40
C VAL A 37 -4.76 -7.27 -8.40
N LEU A 38 -3.81 -8.07 -8.91
CA LEU A 38 -2.68 -8.56 -8.14
C LEU A 38 -1.42 -7.81 -8.57
N LEU A 39 -0.87 -7.01 -7.68
CA LEU A 39 0.36 -6.25 -7.90
C LEU A 39 1.52 -6.96 -7.22
N ARG A 40 2.63 -7.16 -7.94
CA ARG A 40 3.81 -7.85 -7.43
C ARG A 40 5.08 -7.05 -7.72
N HIS A 41 5.92 -6.95 -6.70
CA HIS A 41 7.27 -6.43 -6.83
C HIS A 41 8.25 -7.40 -6.15
N THR A 42 9.41 -7.60 -6.76
CA THR A 42 10.48 -8.46 -6.22
C THR A 42 11.74 -7.62 -6.03
N PHE A 43 12.36 -7.76 -4.87
CA PHE A 43 13.60 -7.11 -4.52
C PHE A 43 14.52 -8.11 -3.81
N THR A 44 15.83 -7.82 -3.81
CA THR A 44 16.83 -8.64 -3.12
C THR A 44 17.31 -7.91 -1.88
N VAL A 45 17.49 -8.65 -0.80
CA VAL A 45 18.16 -8.19 0.43
C VAL A 45 19.39 -9.07 0.66
N ALA A 46 20.48 -8.48 1.14
CA ALA A 46 21.68 -9.25 1.47
C ALA A 46 21.48 -10.08 2.76
N GLU A 47 20.74 -9.50 3.71
CA GLU A 47 20.36 -10.10 4.98
C GLU A 47 18.96 -9.59 5.37
N VAL A 48 18.21 -10.37 6.14
CA VAL A 48 16.90 -9.94 6.66
C VAL A 48 17.17 -8.94 7.79
N PRO A 49 16.70 -7.69 7.67
CA PRO A 49 16.92 -6.69 8.71
C PRO A 49 16.10 -7.02 9.96
N GLN A 50 16.50 -6.47 11.11
CA GLN A 50 15.75 -6.63 12.36
C GLN A 50 14.33 -6.03 12.27
N ASP A 51 14.18 -4.93 11.52
CA ASP A 51 12.90 -4.31 11.21
C ASP A 51 12.86 -3.89 9.73
N LEU A 52 11.70 -4.06 9.10
CA LEU A 52 11.45 -3.67 7.72
C LEU A 52 10.12 -2.91 7.62
N PRO A 53 10.10 -1.61 8.01
CA PRO A 53 8.91 -0.79 7.94
C PRO A 53 8.37 -0.62 6.53
N VAL A 54 7.06 -0.73 6.37
CA VAL A 54 6.36 -0.24 5.17
C VAL A 54 5.11 0.53 5.55
N ARG A 55 4.81 1.59 4.79
CA ARG A 55 3.49 2.23 4.77
C ARG A 55 2.76 1.80 3.52
N VAL A 56 1.49 1.43 3.64
CA VAL A 56 0.66 0.97 2.53
C VAL A 56 -0.70 1.65 2.60
N THR A 57 -1.20 2.09 1.45
CA THR A 57 -2.58 2.54 1.28
C THR A 57 -3.10 2.02 -0.05
N CYS A 58 -4.41 2.05 -0.24
CA CYS A 58 -5.09 1.62 -1.45
C CYS A 58 -6.45 2.30 -1.53
N ASP A 59 -6.90 2.59 -2.74
CA ASP A 59 -8.31 2.83 -3.00
C ASP A 59 -8.87 1.63 -3.80
N SER A 60 -9.77 0.79 -3.28
CA SER A 60 -10.46 0.92 -1.99
C SER A 60 -9.97 -0.04 -0.90
N ARG A 61 -9.43 -1.21 -1.24
CA ARG A 61 -9.00 -2.25 -0.28
C ARG A 61 -7.83 -3.06 -0.83
N TYR A 62 -6.92 -3.46 0.05
CA TYR A 62 -5.80 -4.34 -0.24
C TYR A 62 -5.69 -5.49 0.77
N GLU A 63 -5.03 -6.55 0.32
CA GLU A 63 -4.43 -7.60 1.15
C GLU A 63 -2.93 -7.67 0.83
N LEU A 64 -2.09 -7.57 1.85
CA LEU A 64 -0.63 -7.53 1.71
C LEU A 64 -0.05 -8.90 2.01
N TYR A 65 0.84 -9.36 1.12
CA TYR A 65 1.56 -10.61 1.24
C TYR A 65 3.06 -10.39 1.04
N LEU A 66 3.87 -11.14 1.79
CA LEU A 66 5.31 -11.24 1.60
C LEU A 66 5.69 -12.72 1.51
N ASN A 67 6.45 -13.12 0.48
CA ASN A 67 6.88 -14.50 0.27
C ASN A 67 5.75 -15.56 0.34
N GLY A 68 4.52 -15.15 -0.01
CA GLY A 68 3.31 -15.99 0.05
C GLY A 68 2.59 -16.00 1.40
N GLY A 69 3.19 -15.46 2.47
CA GLY A 69 2.56 -15.29 3.77
C GLY A 69 1.68 -14.03 3.82
N PHE A 70 0.50 -14.15 4.45
CA PHE A 70 -0.38 -13.01 4.70
C PHE A 70 0.22 -12.10 5.79
N VAL A 71 0.27 -10.80 5.50
CA VAL A 71 0.78 -9.77 6.42
C VAL A 71 -0.38 -9.00 7.06
N GLY A 72 -1.32 -8.51 6.24
CA GLY A 72 -2.40 -7.67 6.72
C GLY A 72 -3.35 -7.20 5.62
N ARG A 73 -4.38 -6.45 6.01
CA ARG A 73 -5.40 -5.89 5.11
C ARG A 73 -5.73 -4.45 5.49
N GLY A 74 -6.14 -3.66 4.51
CA GLY A 74 -6.54 -2.28 4.73
C GLY A 74 -6.86 -1.54 3.43
N PRO A 75 -6.76 -0.20 3.38
CA PRO A 75 -6.69 0.66 4.55
C PRO A 75 -8.02 0.67 5.31
N ILE A 76 -8.02 1.22 6.53
CA ILE A 76 -9.26 1.60 7.21
C ILE A 76 -10.08 2.55 6.31
N ARG A 77 -11.41 2.51 6.43
CA ARG A 77 -12.27 3.41 5.67
C ARG A 77 -11.90 4.86 6.00
N SER A 78 -11.72 5.67 4.96
CA SER A 78 -11.45 7.10 5.06
C SER A 78 -12.24 7.86 4.00
N GLU A 79 -12.33 9.17 4.17
CA GLU A 79 -12.77 10.09 3.11
C GLU A 79 -11.72 10.07 1.97
N PRO A 80 -12.10 9.99 0.69
CA PRO A 80 -11.17 10.01 -0.44
C PRO A 80 -10.13 11.14 -0.42
N GLU A 81 -10.52 12.35 0.03
CA GLU A 81 -9.58 13.48 0.15
C GLU A 81 -8.58 13.32 1.32
N HIS A 82 -8.85 12.39 2.23
CA HIS A 82 -8.09 12.16 3.46
C HIS A 82 -7.81 10.66 3.67
N LEU A 83 -7.37 9.97 2.61
CA LEU A 83 -7.03 8.54 2.68
C LEU A 83 -5.98 8.27 3.76
N GLY A 84 -6.32 7.39 4.69
CA GLY A 84 -5.37 6.85 5.66
C GLY A 84 -4.37 5.90 5.01
N TRP A 85 -3.35 5.52 5.78
CA TRP A 85 -2.45 4.43 5.45
C TRP A 85 -2.28 3.52 6.66
N ASP A 86 -1.90 2.28 6.41
CA ASP A 86 -1.47 1.37 7.45
C ASP A 86 0.04 1.25 7.46
N GLU A 87 0.58 0.79 8.58
CA GLU A 87 1.99 0.53 8.76
C GLU A 87 2.19 -0.94 9.14
N HIS A 88 3.10 -1.61 8.44
CA HIS A 88 3.47 -2.99 8.72
C HIS A 88 4.97 -3.09 8.96
N ASP A 89 5.37 -4.06 9.77
CA ASP A 89 6.76 -4.52 9.80
C ASP A 89 6.85 -5.83 9.03
N LEU A 90 7.64 -5.84 7.97
CA LEU A 90 7.81 -6.98 7.08
C LEU A 90 8.92 -7.94 7.53
N ALA A 91 9.77 -7.56 8.48
CA ALA A 91 10.88 -8.39 8.95
C ALA A 91 10.48 -9.79 9.47
N PRO A 92 9.33 -9.99 10.16
CA PRO A 92 8.96 -11.31 10.69
C PRO A 92 8.24 -12.23 9.68
N HIS A 93 8.04 -11.80 8.44
CA HIS A 93 7.28 -12.52 7.40
C HIS A 93 8.18 -13.12 6.31
#